data_AF-A0A7Y5MUC6-F1
#
_entry.id   AF-A0A7Y5MUC6-F1
#
_cell.length_a   1.000
_cell.length_b   1.000
_cell.length_c   1.000
_cell.angle_alpha   90.00
_cell.angle_beta   90.00
_cell.angle_gamma   90.00
#
_symmetry.space_group_name_H-M   'P 1'
#
loop_
_entity.id
_entity.type
_entity.pdbx_description
1 polymer ?
#
loop_
_entity_poly.entity_id
_entity_poly.type
_entity_poly.pdbx_seq_one_letter_code
_entity_poly.pdbx_strand_id
1 'polypeptide(L)'
;MIPPNDILGRRNEIKDCVAAADMDKAVRRLIDFVRDFIEEMEDEAVLLSMDFYTLKQEERMATVKQDDLRLVRRQIAQRVLLTLNDAFNKSYPA
;
A
#
# COMPACT_ATOMS: atom_id res chain seq x y z
N MET A 1 -0.79 -6.43 -19.30
CA MET A 1 -2.01 -5.93 -18.61
C MET A 1 -2.53 -7.10 -17.79
N ILE A 2 -2.61 -6.96 -16.47
CA ILE A 2 -3.10 -8.03 -15.58
C ILE A 2 -4.63 -7.99 -15.61
N PRO A 3 -5.33 -9.13 -15.77
CA PRO A 3 -6.79 -9.17 -15.70
C PRO A 3 -7.30 -8.64 -14.35
N PRO A 4 -8.45 -7.94 -14.30
CA PRO A 4 -8.99 -7.39 -13.05
C PRO A 4 -9.12 -8.42 -11.92
N ASN A 5 -9.40 -9.68 -12.27
CA ASN A 5 -9.63 -10.79 -11.33
C ASN A 5 -8.37 -11.62 -11.03
N ASP A 6 -7.19 -11.28 -11.58
CA ASP A 6 -5.95 -12.00 -11.28
C ASP A 6 -5.35 -11.50 -9.97
N ILE A 7 -5.83 -12.10 -8.89
CA ILE A 7 -5.46 -11.74 -7.52
C ILE A 7 -3.97 -11.96 -7.23
N LEU A 8 -3.37 -13.01 -7.79
CA LEU A 8 -1.96 -13.33 -7.62
C LEU A 8 -1.09 -12.31 -8.37
N GLY A 9 -1.45 -12.00 -9.62
CA GLY A 9 -0.78 -10.99 -10.42
C GLY A 9 -0.81 -9.62 -9.75
N ARG A 10 -1.97 -9.18 -9.25
CA ARG A 10 -2.12 -7.88 -8.59
C ARG A 10 -1.37 -7.82 -7.25
N ARG A 11 -1.35 -8.92 -6.48
CA ARG A 11 -0.54 -9.01 -5.26
C ARG A 11 0.95 -8.85 -5.56
N ASN A 12 1.47 -9.56 -6.57
CA ASN A 12 2.89 -9.48 -6.92
C ASN A 12 3.25 -8.09 -7.42
N GLU A 13 2.39 -7.48 -8.22
CA GLU A 13 2.55 -6.10 -8.69
C GLU A 13 2.69 -5.08 -7.55
N ILE A 14 1.92 -5.22 -6.47
CA ILE A 14 2.03 -4.33 -5.31
C ILE A 14 3.37 -4.57 -4.60
N LYS A 15 3.78 -5.83 -4.42
CA LYS A 15 5.08 -6.16 -3.82
C LYS A 15 6.25 -5.59 -4.61
N ASP A 16 6.17 -5.65 -5.95
CA ASP A 16 7.20 -5.09 -6.83
C ASP A 16 7.29 -3.57 -6.69
N CYS A 17 6.15 -2.87 -6.53
CA CYS A 17 6.14 -1.44 -6.27
C CYS A 17 6.81 -1.11 -4.92
N VAL A 18 6.52 -1.88 -3.87
CA VAL A 18 7.17 -1.72 -2.56
C VAL A 18 8.69 -1.98 -2.67
N ALA A 19 9.10 -3.04 -3.38
CA ALA A 19 10.51 -3.37 -3.58
C ALA A 19 11.27 -2.29 -4.37
N ALA A 20 10.60 -1.65 -5.33
CA ALA A 20 11.13 -0.51 -6.09
C ALA A 20 11.06 0.83 -5.35
N ALA A 21 10.55 0.84 -4.10
CA ALA A 21 10.25 2.05 -3.33
C ALA A 21 9.28 3.03 -4.02
N ASP A 22 8.47 2.56 -4.98
CA ASP A 22 7.41 3.32 -5.65
C ASP A 22 6.12 3.26 -4.79
N MET A 23 6.17 3.97 -3.66
CA MET A 23 5.11 3.92 -2.64
C MET A 23 3.79 4.51 -3.11
N ASP A 24 3.81 5.53 -3.96
CA ASP A 24 2.58 6.09 -4.56
C ASP A 24 1.79 5.02 -5.31
N LYS A 25 2.48 4.27 -6.16
CA LYS A 25 1.87 3.22 -6.95
C LYS A 25 1.47 2.04 -6.08
N ALA A 26 2.29 1.67 -5.09
CA ALA A 26 1.97 0.60 -4.16
C ALA A 26 0.67 0.87 -3.37
N VAL A 27 0.53 2.05 -2.78
CA VAL A 27 -0.64 2.45 -2.00
C VAL A 27 -1.90 2.51 -2.87
N ARG A 28 -1.81 3.12 -4.05
CA ARG A 28 -2.95 3.18 -4.98
C ARG A 28 -3.40 1.79 -5.42
N ARG A 29 -2.45 0.92 -5.78
CA ARG A 29 -2.76 -0.46 -6.17
C ARG A 29 -3.31 -1.30 -5.02
N LEU A 30 -2.90 -1.02 -3.77
CA LEU A 30 -3.48 -1.66 -2.60
C LEU A 30 -4.96 -1.28 -2.42
N ILE A 31 -5.30 0.01 -2.54
CA ILE A 31 -6.71 0.45 -2.49
C ILE A 31 -7.52 -0.25 -3.58
N ASP A 32 -7.03 -0.25 -4.82
CA ASP A 32 -7.70 -0.92 -5.92
C ASP A 32 -7.84 -2.44 -5.66
N PHE A 33 -6.84 -3.09 -5.08
CA PHE A 33 -6.90 -4.50 -4.71
C PHE A 33 -7.97 -4.76 -3.65
N VAL A 34 -7.97 -3.97 -2.58
CA VAL A 34 -8.90 -4.13 -1.47
C VAL A 34 -10.34 -3.87 -1.92
N ARG A 35 -10.59 -2.80 -2.66
CA ARG A 35 -11.92 -2.52 -3.23
C ARG A 35 -12.43 -3.65 -4.12
N ASP A 36 -11.55 -4.22 -4.95
CA ASP A 36 -11.97 -5.20 -5.95
C ASP A 36 -12.11 -6.62 -5.37
N PHE A 37 -11.51 -6.92 -4.21
CA PHE A 37 -11.49 -8.28 -3.64
C PHE A 37 -11.99 -8.42 -2.20
N ILE A 38 -11.85 -7.41 -1.34
CA ILE A 38 -12.19 -7.43 0.10
C ILE A 38 -12.66 -6.04 0.55
N GLU A 39 -13.89 -5.67 0.18
CA GLU A 39 -14.49 -4.36 0.48
C GLU A 39 -14.45 -4.01 1.98
N GLU A 40 -14.57 -5.00 2.87
CA GLU A 40 -14.51 -4.81 4.33
C GLU A 40 -13.20 -4.20 4.85
N MET A 41 -12.13 -4.22 4.04
CA MET A 41 -10.84 -3.63 4.39
C MET A 41 -10.59 -2.27 3.74
N GLU A 42 -11.56 -1.72 2.99
CA GLU A 42 -11.39 -0.48 2.22
C GLU A 42 -11.01 0.69 3.14
N ASP A 43 -11.66 0.81 4.29
CA ASP A 43 -11.37 1.86 5.29
C ASP A 43 -9.90 1.83 5.74
N GLU A 44 -9.33 0.62 5.95
CA GLU A 44 -7.92 0.48 6.35
C GLU A 44 -6.98 0.96 5.24
N ALA A 45 -7.28 0.61 3.99
CA ALA A 45 -6.50 1.04 2.82
C ALA A 45 -6.58 2.56 2.62
N VAL A 46 -7.75 3.18 2.86
CA VAL A 46 -7.94 4.63 2.81
C VAL A 46 -7.12 5.34 3.90
N LEU A 47 -7.18 4.85 5.15
CA LEU A 47 -6.38 5.40 6.25
C LEU A 47 -4.87 5.34 5.96
N LEU A 48 -4.40 4.21 5.41
CA LEU A 48 -3.00 4.07 5.00
C LEU A 48 -2.62 5.09 3.92
N SER A 49 -3.52 5.35 2.96
CA SER A 49 -3.31 6.38 1.95
C SER A 49 -3.27 7.79 2.53
N MET A 50 -4.08 8.09 3.56
CA MET A 50 -4.01 9.37 4.27
C MET A 50 -2.67 9.57 4.98
N ASP A 51 -2.18 8.53 5.66
CA ASP A 51 -0.87 8.55 6.33
C ASP A 51 0.26 8.81 5.32
N PHE A 52 0.22 8.13 4.17
CA PHE A 52 1.20 8.33 3.10
C PHE A 52 1.12 9.73 2.49
N TYR A 53 -0.09 10.26 2.27
CA TYR A 53 -0.25 11.61 1.75
C TYR A 53 0.30 12.66 2.71
N THR A 54 0.07 12.49 4.01
CA THR A 54 0.62 13.36 5.07
C THR A 54 2.14 13.36 5.03
N LEU A 55 2.77 12.17 4.97
CA LEU A 55 4.23 12.04 4.83
C LEU A 55 4.76 12.80 3.60
N LYS A 56 4.08 12.72 2.45
CA LYS A 56 4.50 13.45 1.24
C LYS A 56 4.41 14.96 1.42
N GLN A 57 3.42 15.46 2.16
CA GLN A 57 3.31 16.88 2.44
C GLN A 57 4.44 17.35 3.37
N GLU A 58 4.74 16.58 4.41
CA GLU A 58 5.86 16.86 5.32
C GLU A 58 7.22 16.86 4.59
N GLU A 59 7.42 15.90 3.68
CA GLU A 59 8.62 15.85 2.84
C GLU A 59 8.74 17.08 1.93
N ARG A 60 7.64 17.53 1.32
CA ARG A 60 7.61 18.74 0.48
C ARG A 60 7.87 20.02 1.27
N MET A 61 7.37 20.09 2.49
CA MET A 61 7.55 21.25 3.35
C MET A 61 8.93 21.27 4.04
N ALA A 62 9.73 20.21 3.88
CA ALA A 62 11.02 20.03 4.56
C ALA A 62 10.92 20.23 6.09
N THR A 63 9.76 19.93 6.67
CA THR A 63 9.45 20.16 8.10
C THR A 63 10.09 19.12 9.01
N VAL A 64 10.50 17.97 8.46
CA VAL A 64 10.96 16.79 9.18
C VAL A 64 12.35 16.38 8.70
N LYS A 65 13.18 15.84 9.59
CA LYS A 65 14.52 15.34 9.25
C LYS A 65 14.42 14.17 8.27
N GLN A 66 15.37 14.10 7.34
CA GLN A 66 15.37 13.07 6.29
C GLN A 66 15.39 11.63 6.84
N ASP A 67 16.08 11.38 7.95
CA ASP A 67 16.14 10.05 8.56
C ASP A 67 14.80 9.64 9.19
N ASP A 68 14.06 10.58 9.76
CA ASP A 68 12.71 10.34 10.29
C ASP A 68 11.75 10.02 9.13
N LEU A 69 11.82 10.75 8.01
CA LEU A 69 11.03 10.47 6.81
C LEU A 69 11.33 9.07 6.24
N ARG A 70 12.59 8.64 6.25
CA ARG A 70 12.99 7.28 5.83
C ARG A 70 12.40 6.21 6.73
N LEU A 71 12.37 6.44 8.05
CA LEU A 71 11.77 5.51 9.00
C LEU A 71 10.27 5.40 8.77
N VAL A 72 9.56 6.52 8.66
CA VAL A 72 8.11 6.53 8.44
C VAL A 72 7.76 5.86 7.10
N ARG A 73 8.54 6.13 6.03
CA ARG A 73 8.35 5.46 4.74
C ARG A 73 8.48 3.94 4.84
N ARG A 74 9.44 3.42 5.62
CA ARG A 74 9.60 1.98 5.87
C ARG A 74 8.42 1.40 6.65
N GLN A 75 7.90 2.15 7.63
CA GLN A 75 6.71 1.74 8.40
C GLN A 75 5.48 1.66 7.49
N ILE A 76 5.27 2.63 6.61
CA ILE A 76 4.19 2.60 5.62
C ILE A 76 4.37 1.41 4.67
N ALA A 77 5.57 1.19 4.15
CA ALA A 77 5.87 0.02 3.30
C ALA A 77 5.54 -1.30 4.00
N GLN A 78 5.89 -1.42 5.28
CA GLN A 78 5.54 -2.59 6.08
C GLN A 78 4.01 -2.73 6.24
N ARG A 79 3.30 -1.65 6.56
CA ARG A 79 1.83 -1.68 6.67
C ARG A 79 1.17 -2.07 5.35
N VAL A 80 1.63 -1.55 4.20
CA VAL A 80 1.15 -1.96 2.88
C VAL A 80 1.26 -3.47 2.69
N LEU A 81 2.41 -4.06 3.04
CA LEU A 81 2.63 -5.50 2.90
C LEU A 81 1.77 -6.33 3.86
N LEU A 82 1.55 -5.83 5.09
CA LEU A 82 0.69 -6.49 6.07
C LEU A 82 -0.77 -6.48 5.63
N THR A 83 -1.32 -5.31 5.30
CA THR A 83 -2.69 -5.16 4.82
C THR A 83 -2.92 -5.97 3.53
N LEU A 84 -1.94 -5.97 2.61
CA LEU A 84 -2.01 -6.79 1.40
C LEU A 84 -2.09 -8.29 1.71
N ASN A 85 -1.27 -8.78 2.64
CA ASN A 85 -1.28 -10.20 2.98
C ASN A 85 -2.57 -10.61 3.69
N ASP A 86 -3.11 -9.76 4.56
CA ASP A 86 -4.39 -10.02 5.22
C ASP A 86 -5.54 -10.03 4.20
N ALA A 87 -5.63 -9.00 3.36
CA ALA A 87 -6.61 -8.95 2.27
C ALA A 87 -6.50 -10.16 1.34
N PHE A 88 -5.28 -10.56 0.97
CA PHE A 88 -5.06 -11.75 0.14
C PHE A 88 -5.55 -13.04 0.81
N ASN A 89 -5.24 -13.24 2.09
CA ASN A 89 -5.64 -14.45 2.81
C ASN A 89 -7.16 -14.55 2.96
N LYS A 90 -7.86 -13.42 3.10
CA LYS A 90 -9.33 -13.38 3.17
C LYS A 90 -10.01 -13.60 1.82
N SER A 91 -9.40 -13.12 0.73
CA SER A 91 -9.94 -13.27 -0.64
C SER A 91 -9.57 -14.60 -1.30
N TYR A 92 -8.52 -15.26 -0.82
CA TYR A 92 -8.05 -16.54 -1.33
C TYR A 92 -7.76 -17.51 -0.16
N PRO A 93 -8.80 -17.98 0.54
CA PRO A 93 -8.62 -18.98 1.59
C PRO A 93 -8.16 -20.30 0.96
N ALA A 94 -7.22 -20.97 1.64
CA ALA A 94 -6.65 -22.26 1.21
C ALA A 94 -7.70 -23.39 1.14
#